data_AF-A0A968M343-F1
#
_entry.id   AF-A0A968M343-F1
#
_cell.length_a   1.000
_cell.length_b   1.000
_cell.length_c   1.000
_cell.angle_alpha   90.00
_cell.angle_beta   90.00
_cell.angle_gamma   90.00
#
_symmetry.space_group_name_H-M   'P 1'
#
loop_
_entity.id
_entity.type
_entity.pdbx_description
1 polymer ?
#
loop_
_entity_poly.entity_id
_entity_poly.type
_entity_poly.pdbx_seq_one_letter_code
_entity_poly.pdbx_strand_id
1 'polypeptide(L)'
;MSQHREPQWSEQRKERLCDQGAAELLMPRSSFIPRLNGMGISLETARSLSGIYQTSLLATLVRMMQQGSGNSALIVWHHTLKPAEKKMNDRYRNAEKKLRIWWRAHTQAWEGGYIPKHKSISEDSQIFAVFATGYSYRGCEEIELGGNTIAARVEAMPMTIENQTCVLSLLHLDN
;
A
#
# COMPACT_ATOMS: atom_id res chain seq x y z
N MET A 1 12.86 -6.03 47.80
CA MET A 1 11.72 -6.47 46.97
C MET A 1 11.63 -5.54 45.77
N SER A 2 12.13 -5.97 44.61
CA SER A 2 12.11 -5.15 43.38
C SER A 2 10.70 -5.20 42.80
N GLN A 3 10.02 -4.05 42.75
CA GLN A 3 8.75 -3.92 42.06
C GLN A 3 9.02 -4.04 40.56
N HIS A 4 8.65 -5.16 39.96
CA HIS A 4 8.56 -5.27 38.51
C HIS A 4 7.45 -4.32 38.04
N ARG A 5 7.82 -3.12 37.61
CA ARG A 5 6.95 -2.23 36.86
C ARG A 5 6.73 -2.86 35.50
N GLU A 6 5.56 -3.43 35.28
CA GLU A 6 5.17 -3.86 33.94
C GLU A 6 5.25 -2.65 33.00
N PRO A 7 5.89 -2.81 31.84
CA PRO A 7 6.00 -1.70 30.92
C PRO A 7 4.60 -1.31 30.42
N GLN A 8 4.25 -0.04 30.56
CA GLN A 8 2.95 0.49 30.15
C GLN A 8 2.93 0.64 28.62
N TRP A 9 2.40 -0.36 27.93
CA TRP A 9 2.32 -0.37 26.47
C TRP A 9 1.00 0.26 26.04
N SER A 10 1.03 1.21 25.10
CA SER A 10 -0.18 1.66 24.43
C SER A 10 -0.76 0.53 23.58
N GLU A 11 -2.09 0.49 23.44
CA GLU A 11 -2.76 -0.52 22.61
C GLU A 11 -2.22 -0.55 21.17
N GLN A 12 -1.94 0.61 20.59
CA GLN A 12 -1.31 0.72 19.26
C GLN A 12 0.08 0.07 19.20
N ARG A 13 0.86 0.12 20.29
CA ARG A 13 2.17 -0.52 20.33
C ARG A 13 2.03 -2.04 20.46
N LYS A 14 1.06 -2.51 21.23
CA LYS A 14 0.76 -3.95 21.34
C LYS A 14 0.33 -4.51 19.99
N GLU A 15 -0.63 -3.86 19.33
CA GLU A 15 -1.13 -4.25 18.01
C GLU A 15 -0.01 -4.36 16.98
N ARG A 16 0.85 -3.34 16.88
CA ARG A 16 2.02 -3.37 15.97
C ARG A 16 2.97 -4.53 16.26
N LEU A 17 3.19 -4.86 17.53
CA LEU A 17 4.09 -5.96 17.91
C LEU A 17 3.44 -7.32 17.65
N CYS A 18 2.12 -7.44 17.85
CA CYS A 18 1.35 -8.60 17.43
C CYS A 18 1.42 -8.79 15.91
N ASP A 19 1.21 -7.73 15.12
CA ASP A 19 1.32 -7.79 13.66
C ASP A 19 2.72 -8.20 13.21
N GLN A 20 3.76 -7.64 13.84
CA GLN A 20 5.14 -8.01 13.53
C GLN A 20 5.43 -9.47 13.90
N GLY A 21 4.93 -9.94 15.05
CA GLY A 21 5.05 -11.32 15.49
C GLY A 21 4.34 -12.29 14.54
N ALA A 22 3.10 -11.97 14.15
CA ALA A 22 2.33 -12.75 13.19
C ALA A 22 3.02 -12.77 11.82
N ALA A 23 3.57 -11.65 11.35
CA ALA A 23 4.32 -11.59 10.12
C ALA A 23 5.60 -12.46 10.17
N GLU A 24 6.29 -12.53 11.30
CA GLU A 24 7.45 -13.41 11.47
C GLU A 24 7.05 -14.89 11.54
N LEU A 25 5.94 -15.20 12.19
CA LEU A 25 5.42 -16.57 12.29
C LEU A 25 4.97 -17.10 10.93
N LEU A 26 4.21 -16.29 10.17
CA LEU A 26 3.62 -16.69 8.89
C LEU A 26 4.60 -16.54 7.72
N MET A 27 5.47 -15.54 7.76
CA MET A 27 6.44 -15.24 6.70
C MET A 27 7.85 -15.00 7.28
N PRO A 28 8.52 -16.04 7.81
CA PRO A 28 9.80 -15.89 8.52
C PRO A 28 10.88 -15.28 7.64
N ARG A 29 11.62 -14.29 8.16
CA ARG A 29 12.63 -13.53 7.38
C ARG A 29 13.67 -14.43 6.74
N SER A 30 14.14 -15.44 7.47
CA SER A 30 15.16 -16.40 7.04
C SER A 30 14.78 -17.13 5.74
N SER A 31 13.48 -17.33 5.50
CA SER A 31 12.97 -17.97 4.28
C SER A 31 12.43 -16.96 3.27
N PHE A 32 11.84 -15.85 3.75
CA PHE A 32 11.13 -14.88 2.92
C PHE A 32 12.09 -14.00 2.11
N ILE A 33 13.16 -13.49 2.76
CA ILE A 33 14.10 -12.56 2.12
C ILE A 33 14.83 -13.21 0.94
N PRO A 34 15.40 -14.43 1.05
CA PRO A 34 16.06 -15.06 -0.09
C PRO A 34 15.13 -15.25 -1.30
N ARG A 35 13.86 -15.60 -1.07
CA ARG A 35 12.86 -15.75 -2.12
C ARG A 35 12.49 -14.41 -2.75
N LEU A 36 12.25 -13.40 -1.93
CA LEU A 36 11.97 -12.05 -2.42
C LEU A 36 13.13 -11.51 -3.27
N ASN A 37 14.37 -11.71 -2.81
CA ASN A 37 15.56 -11.28 -3.55
C ASN A 37 15.71 -12.03 -4.89
N GLY A 38 15.41 -13.33 -4.90
CA GLY A 38 15.47 -14.14 -6.12
C GLY A 38 14.38 -13.81 -7.15
N MET A 39 13.23 -13.29 -6.70
CA MET A 39 12.07 -13.03 -7.56
C MET A 39 11.85 -11.53 -7.88
N GLY A 40 12.43 -10.64 -7.07
CA GLY A 40 12.22 -9.19 -7.17
C GLY A 40 10.85 -8.74 -6.63
N ILE A 41 10.69 -7.44 -6.44
CA ILE A 41 9.42 -6.84 -6.00
C ILE A 41 8.50 -6.69 -7.22
N SER A 42 7.35 -7.36 -7.22
CA SER A 42 6.27 -7.19 -8.21
C SER A 42 4.93 -7.70 -7.66
N LEU A 43 3.80 -7.38 -8.31
CA LEU A 43 2.50 -7.96 -7.91
C LEU A 43 2.46 -9.48 -8.18
N GLU A 44 3.19 -9.95 -9.18
CA GLU A 44 3.30 -11.36 -9.53
C GLU A 44 4.10 -12.15 -8.48
N THR A 45 5.23 -11.58 -8.03
CA THR A 45 5.99 -12.12 -6.89
C THR A 45 5.12 -12.19 -5.65
N ALA A 46 4.35 -11.13 -5.37
CA ALA A 46 3.46 -11.12 -4.22
C ALA A 46 2.40 -12.23 -4.27
N ARG A 47 1.78 -12.47 -5.43
CA ARG A 47 0.85 -13.60 -5.61
C ARG A 47 1.52 -14.93 -5.35
N SER A 48 2.72 -15.13 -5.91
CA SER A 48 3.49 -16.37 -5.74
C SER A 48 3.86 -16.61 -4.28
N LEU A 49 4.41 -15.61 -3.61
CA LEU A 49 4.76 -15.68 -2.19
C LEU A 49 3.53 -15.85 -1.30
N SER A 50 2.41 -15.21 -1.62
CA SER A 50 1.16 -15.38 -0.87
C SER A 50 0.66 -16.83 -0.90
N GLY A 51 0.82 -17.52 -2.04
CA GLY A 51 0.54 -18.95 -2.18
C GLY A 51 1.50 -19.83 -1.39
N ILE A 52 2.80 -19.53 -1.42
CA ILE A 52 3.83 -20.29 -0.69
C ILE A 52 3.61 -20.20 0.83
N TYR A 53 3.34 -18.99 1.34
CA TYR A 53 3.18 -18.74 2.77
C TYR A 53 1.73 -18.81 3.26
N GLN A 54 0.77 -19.12 2.36
CA GLN A 54 -0.66 -19.18 2.66
C GLN A 54 -1.18 -17.92 3.39
N THR A 55 -0.75 -16.75 2.93
CA THR A 55 -1.14 -15.45 3.50
C THR A 55 -1.98 -14.65 2.51
N SER A 56 -2.65 -13.59 2.98
CA SER A 56 -3.34 -12.69 2.09
C SER A 56 -2.34 -11.91 1.24
N LEU A 57 -2.74 -11.59 0.00
CA LEU A 57 -1.90 -10.83 -0.93
C LEU A 57 -1.43 -9.49 -0.33
N LEU A 58 -2.31 -8.78 0.38
CA LEU A 58 -1.96 -7.51 1.02
C LEU A 58 -0.93 -7.71 2.15
N ALA A 59 -1.09 -8.75 2.97
CA ALA A 59 -0.11 -9.05 4.02
C ALA A 59 1.26 -9.39 3.43
N THR A 60 1.29 -10.19 2.35
CA THR A 60 2.53 -10.50 1.62
C THR A 60 3.18 -9.23 1.05
N LEU A 61 2.41 -8.35 0.42
CA LEU A 61 2.91 -7.10 -0.13
C LEU A 61 3.47 -6.17 0.95
N VAL A 62 2.79 -6.06 2.10
CA VAL A 62 3.29 -5.30 3.26
C VAL A 62 4.64 -5.87 3.71
N ARG A 63 4.74 -7.20 3.79
CA ARG A 63 6.00 -7.88 4.15
C ARG A 63 7.10 -7.62 3.11
N MET A 64 6.77 -7.58 1.83
CA MET A 64 7.70 -7.20 0.76
C MET A 64 8.19 -5.76 0.92
N MET A 65 7.32 -4.81 1.26
CA MET A 65 7.74 -3.43 1.54
C MET A 65 8.64 -3.34 2.77
N GLN A 66 8.40 -4.16 3.79
CA GLN A 66 9.22 -4.17 5.01
C GLN A 66 10.62 -4.79 4.82
N GLN A 67 10.78 -5.73 3.89
CA GLN A 67 11.99 -6.55 3.77
C GLN A 67 12.72 -6.42 2.42
N GLY A 68 12.07 -5.83 1.41
CA GLY A 68 12.61 -5.68 0.07
C GLY A 68 13.60 -4.53 -0.05
N SER A 69 14.59 -4.69 -0.92
CA SER A 69 15.69 -3.74 -1.14
C SER A 69 15.53 -2.84 -2.37
N GLY A 70 14.32 -2.76 -2.97
CA GLY A 70 14.04 -1.92 -4.14
C GLY A 70 13.60 -0.50 -3.77
N ASN A 71 13.47 0.37 -4.78
CA ASN A 71 12.89 1.70 -4.66
C ASN A 71 11.40 1.64 -5.03
N SER A 72 10.57 1.14 -4.11
CA SER A 72 9.18 0.80 -4.41
C SER A 72 8.20 1.32 -3.36
N ALA A 73 7.00 1.69 -3.81
CA ALA A 73 5.89 2.09 -2.96
C ALA A 73 4.63 1.29 -3.28
N LEU A 74 3.91 0.88 -2.24
CA LEU A 74 2.63 0.21 -2.28
C LEU A 74 1.53 1.19 -1.85
N ILE A 75 0.50 1.36 -2.67
CA ILE A 75 -0.59 2.29 -2.40
C ILE A 75 -1.92 1.60 -2.61
N VAL A 76 -2.83 1.78 -1.65
CA VAL A 76 -4.24 1.39 -1.79
C VAL A 76 -5.05 2.66 -2.01
N TRP A 77 -5.83 2.65 -3.08
CA TRP A 77 -6.70 3.74 -3.50
C TRP A 77 -8.16 3.36 -3.28
N HIS A 78 -8.96 4.30 -2.79
CA HIS A 78 -10.41 4.12 -2.65
C HIS A 78 -11.19 5.34 -3.10
N HIS A 79 -12.42 5.13 -3.56
CA HIS A 79 -13.27 6.19 -4.09
C HIS A 79 -14.02 6.90 -2.96
N THR A 80 -13.53 8.07 -2.55
CA THR A 80 -14.04 8.77 -1.36
C THR A 80 -13.99 10.29 -1.47
N LEU A 81 -14.79 10.95 -0.63
CA LEU A 81 -14.71 12.39 -0.39
C LEU A 81 -13.51 12.72 0.50
N LYS A 82 -12.91 13.90 0.33
CA LYS A 82 -11.90 14.39 1.27
C LYS A 82 -12.53 14.54 2.66
N PRO A 83 -11.80 14.34 3.77
CA PRO A 83 -12.36 14.51 5.11
C PRO A 83 -13.02 15.88 5.36
N ALA A 84 -12.48 16.96 4.78
CA ALA A 84 -13.06 18.29 4.86
C ALA A 84 -14.38 18.41 4.06
N GLU A 85 -14.46 17.75 2.90
CA GLU A 85 -15.65 17.72 2.05
C GLU A 85 -16.77 16.90 2.69
N LYS A 86 -16.46 15.80 3.41
CA LYS A 86 -17.48 15.03 4.15
C LYS A 86 -18.29 15.91 5.10
N LYS A 87 -17.61 16.77 5.86
CA LYS A 87 -18.25 17.71 6.80
C LYS A 87 -19.15 18.75 6.11
N MET A 88 -18.86 19.11 4.85
CA MET A 88 -19.63 20.07 4.07
C MET A 88 -20.71 19.41 3.21
N ASN A 89 -20.52 18.17 2.77
CA ASN A 89 -21.46 17.47 1.89
C ASN A 89 -22.78 17.17 2.61
N ASP A 90 -22.74 16.96 3.92
CA ASP A 90 -23.94 16.89 4.77
C ASP A 90 -24.79 18.18 4.70
N ARG A 91 -24.19 19.32 4.30
CA ARG A 91 -24.85 20.62 4.19
C ARG A 91 -25.20 21.03 2.77
N TYR A 92 -24.40 20.67 1.76
CA TYR A 92 -24.52 21.24 0.41
C TYR A 92 -24.63 20.23 -0.74
N ARG A 93 -24.49 18.91 -0.49
CA ARG A 93 -24.68 17.80 -1.46
C ARG A 93 -23.96 17.87 -2.83
N ASN A 94 -22.93 18.69 -3.00
CA ASN A 94 -22.25 18.88 -4.30
C ASN A 94 -20.81 18.36 -4.34
N ALA A 95 -20.34 17.65 -3.32
CA ALA A 95 -18.96 17.16 -3.33
C ALA A 95 -18.84 15.86 -4.14
N GLU A 96 -17.97 15.86 -5.15
CA GLU A 96 -17.68 14.69 -5.97
C GLU A 96 -16.59 13.82 -5.33
N LYS A 97 -16.82 12.50 -5.32
CA LYS A 97 -15.83 11.54 -4.85
C LYS A 97 -14.66 11.48 -5.83
N LYS A 98 -13.46 11.24 -5.30
CA LYS A 98 -12.26 11.03 -6.12
C LYS A 98 -11.57 9.75 -5.67
N LEU A 99 -10.80 9.15 -6.56
CA LEU A 99 -9.95 8.02 -6.22
C LEU A 99 -8.74 8.54 -5.43
N ARG A 100 -8.70 8.22 -4.13
CA ARG A 100 -7.76 8.82 -3.17
C ARG A 100 -6.94 7.76 -2.45
N ILE A 101 -5.73 8.14 -2.05
CA ILE A 101 -4.85 7.31 -1.21
C ILE A 101 -5.54 7.03 0.13
N TRP A 102 -5.86 5.76 0.36
CA TRP A 102 -6.41 5.25 1.61
C TRP A 102 -5.30 4.81 2.57
N TRP A 103 -4.38 4.00 2.05
CA TRP A 103 -3.28 3.41 2.79
C TRP A 103 -2.03 3.33 1.90
N ARG A 104 -0.86 3.29 2.53
CA ARG A 104 0.43 3.22 1.84
C ARG A 104 1.48 2.51 2.68
N ALA A 105 2.43 1.89 2.01
CA ALA A 105 3.73 1.48 2.55
C ALA A 105 4.78 1.66 1.47
N HIS A 106 6.05 1.67 1.84
CA HIS A 106 7.14 1.74 0.89
C HIS A 106 8.35 1.03 1.47
N THR A 107 9.30 0.70 0.59
CA THR A 107 10.60 0.18 1.01
C THR A 107 11.40 1.25 1.75
N GLN A 108 12.43 0.83 2.48
CA GLN A 108 13.31 1.77 3.17
C GLN A 108 14.06 2.68 2.19
N ALA A 109 14.37 2.18 1.00
CA ALA A 109 15.08 2.90 -0.06
C ALA A 109 14.15 3.73 -0.97
N TRP A 110 12.93 4.06 -0.52
CA TRP A 110 12.02 4.87 -1.32
C TRP A 110 12.50 6.32 -1.47
N GLU A 111 12.67 6.76 -2.71
CA GLU A 111 13.17 8.11 -3.04
C GLU A 111 12.12 9.01 -3.71
N GLY A 112 10.94 8.48 -4.04
CA GLY A 112 9.87 9.26 -4.67
C GLY A 112 9.17 10.28 -3.77
N GLY A 113 9.77 10.60 -2.62
CA GLY A 113 9.31 11.63 -1.71
C GLY A 113 8.10 11.26 -0.87
N TYR A 114 7.48 12.28 -0.28
CA TYR A 114 6.35 12.11 0.63
C TYR A 114 5.07 11.73 -0.12
N ILE A 115 4.46 10.60 0.27
CA ILE A 115 3.17 10.14 -0.27
C ILE A 115 2.04 10.65 0.65
N PRO A 116 1.21 11.64 0.27
CA PRO A 116 0.23 12.24 1.18
C PRO A 116 -1.00 11.35 1.39
N LYS A 117 -1.53 11.34 2.62
CA LYS A 117 -2.82 10.66 2.86
C LYS A 117 -3.94 11.44 2.16
N HIS A 118 -4.89 10.75 1.53
CA HIS A 118 -6.04 11.34 0.83
C HIS A 118 -5.74 12.16 -0.45
N LYS A 119 -4.48 12.19 -0.94
CA LYS A 119 -4.19 12.73 -2.28
C LYS A 119 -5.01 11.95 -3.31
N SER A 120 -5.64 12.65 -4.23
CA SER A 120 -6.35 12.04 -5.36
C SER A 120 -5.40 11.85 -6.53
N ILE A 121 -5.65 10.80 -7.32
CA ILE A 121 -5.03 10.62 -8.62
C ILE A 121 -5.86 11.33 -9.71
N SER A 122 -5.23 11.67 -10.85
CA SER A 122 -5.92 12.20 -12.03
C SER A 122 -6.85 11.14 -12.65
N GLU A 123 -7.92 11.57 -13.31
CA GLU A 123 -8.82 10.67 -14.06
C GLU A 123 -8.16 10.11 -15.33
N ASP A 124 -7.16 10.82 -15.85
CA ASP A 124 -6.35 10.38 -17.00
C ASP A 124 -5.29 9.33 -16.62
N SER A 125 -5.15 9.02 -15.33
CA SER A 125 -4.18 8.05 -14.82
C SER A 125 -4.56 6.62 -15.17
N GLN A 126 -3.57 5.77 -15.41
CA GLN A 126 -3.82 4.33 -15.62
C GLN A 126 -4.29 3.66 -14.33
N ILE A 127 -3.93 4.20 -13.15
CA ILE A 127 -4.49 3.76 -11.86
C ILE A 127 -5.99 4.05 -11.79
N PHE A 128 -6.44 5.19 -12.33
CA PHE A 128 -7.87 5.50 -12.42
C PHE A 128 -8.57 4.62 -13.46
N ALA A 129 -7.94 4.36 -14.61
CA ALA A 129 -8.47 3.44 -15.61
C ALA A 129 -8.67 2.03 -15.04
N VAL A 130 -7.75 1.53 -14.19
CA VAL A 130 -7.89 0.24 -13.48
C VAL A 130 -9.12 0.25 -12.57
N PHE A 131 -9.37 1.36 -11.86
CA PHE A 131 -10.58 1.51 -11.04
C PHE A 131 -11.86 1.48 -11.88
N ALA A 132 -11.89 2.22 -12.98
CA ALA A 132 -13.07 2.38 -13.82
C ALA A 132 -13.41 1.10 -14.61
N THR A 133 -12.39 0.38 -15.08
CA THR A 133 -12.56 -0.76 -15.99
C THR A 133 -12.53 -2.12 -15.29
N GLY A 134 -11.91 -2.21 -14.11
CA GLY A 134 -11.66 -3.48 -13.43
C GLY A 134 -10.58 -4.33 -14.09
N TYR A 135 -9.80 -3.79 -15.03
CA TYR A 135 -8.65 -4.50 -15.63
C TYR A 135 -7.35 -4.08 -14.97
N SER A 136 -6.42 -5.05 -14.81
CA SER A 136 -5.08 -4.76 -14.28
C SER A 136 -4.23 -4.03 -15.31
N TYR A 137 -3.27 -3.24 -14.82
CA TYR A 137 -2.33 -2.47 -15.64
C TYR A 137 -0.88 -2.75 -15.22
N ARG A 138 0.03 -2.76 -16.20
CA ARG A 138 1.48 -2.76 -16.00
C ARG A 138 2.11 -1.88 -17.07
N GLY A 139 2.85 -0.84 -16.68
CA GLY A 139 3.49 0.07 -17.62
C GLY A 139 4.15 1.25 -16.91
N CYS A 140 4.57 2.28 -17.65
CA CYS A 140 5.14 3.50 -17.07
C CYS A 140 4.10 4.62 -17.04
N GLU A 141 4.13 5.45 -16.01
CA GLU A 141 3.27 6.61 -15.87
C GLU A 141 3.95 7.69 -15.00
N GLU A 142 3.65 8.96 -15.27
CA GLU A 142 3.97 10.07 -14.37
C GLU A 142 2.90 10.23 -13.28
N ILE A 143 3.30 10.19 -12.01
CA ILE A 143 2.40 10.26 -10.87
C ILE A 143 2.74 11.47 -10.01
N GLU A 144 1.72 12.28 -9.70
CA GLU A 144 1.87 13.42 -8.80
C GLU A 144 1.68 13.01 -7.32
N LEU A 145 2.78 12.94 -6.56
CA LEU A 145 2.79 12.63 -5.12
C LEU A 145 3.43 13.76 -4.32
N GLY A 146 2.68 14.34 -3.39
CA GLY A 146 3.25 15.29 -2.41
C GLY A 146 3.80 16.58 -3.00
N GLY A 147 3.34 16.98 -4.18
CA GLY A 147 3.84 18.15 -4.92
C GLY A 147 5.01 17.84 -5.86
N ASN A 148 5.46 16.58 -5.91
CA ASN A 148 6.44 16.09 -6.87
C ASN A 148 5.73 15.27 -7.96
N THR A 149 6.21 15.36 -9.19
CA THR A 149 5.87 14.42 -10.25
C THR A 149 6.99 13.40 -10.35
N ILE A 150 6.64 12.11 -10.22
CA ILE A 150 7.58 11.00 -10.36
C ILE A 150 7.23 10.20 -11.62
N ALA A 151 8.22 9.90 -12.45
CA ALA A 151 8.08 8.87 -13.48
C ALA A 151 8.31 7.51 -12.81
N ALA A 152 7.31 6.63 -12.85
CA ALA A 152 7.40 5.33 -12.20
C ALA A 152 6.89 4.22 -13.12
N ARG A 153 7.49 3.03 -13.00
CA ARG A 153 6.86 1.81 -13.48
C ARG A 153 5.77 1.40 -12.49
N VAL A 154 4.56 1.25 -12.97
CA VAL A 154 3.35 0.97 -12.21
C VAL A 154 2.88 -0.45 -12.51
N GLU A 155 2.55 -1.19 -11.45
CA GLU A 155 1.68 -2.36 -11.51
C GLU A 155 0.42 -2.06 -10.71
N ALA A 156 -0.75 -2.13 -11.32
CA ALA A 156 -2.01 -1.83 -10.66
C ALA A 156 -3.05 -2.93 -10.92
N MET A 157 -3.85 -3.24 -9.91
CA MET A 157 -4.95 -4.21 -10.04
C MET A 157 -6.16 -3.77 -9.20
N PRO A 158 -7.38 -4.09 -9.66
CA PRO A 158 -8.56 -3.89 -8.82
C PRO A 158 -8.51 -4.85 -7.63
N MET A 159 -9.08 -4.44 -6.52
CA MET A 159 -9.33 -5.31 -5.37
C MET A 159 -10.59 -4.88 -4.65
N THR A 160 -11.15 -5.78 -3.84
CA THR A 160 -12.27 -5.45 -2.95
C THR A 160 -11.80 -5.53 -1.50
N ILE A 161 -12.05 -4.48 -0.73
CA ILE A 161 -11.83 -4.46 0.72
C ILE A 161 -13.14 -4.01 1.37
N GLU A 162 -13.69 -4.83 2.27
CA GLU A 162 -14.96 -4.53 2.97
C GLU A 162 -16.11 -4.13 2.01
N ASN A 163 -16.26 -4.87 0.90
CA ASN A 163 -17.24 -4.59 -0.17
C ASN A 163 -17.06 -3.24 -0.90
N GLN A 164 -15.89 -2.60 -0.75
CA GLN A 164 -15.53 -1.41 -1.52
C GLN A 164 -14.54 -1.76 -2.61
N THR A 165 -14.84 -1.33 -3.83
CA THR A 165 -13.90 -1.37 -4.95
C THR A 165 -12.74 -0.41 -4.67
N CYS A 166 -11.55 -0.97 -4.65
CA CYS A 166 -10.29 -0.27 -4.44
C CYS A 166 -9.33 -0.61 -5.59
N VAL A 167 -8.28 0.18 -5.72
CA VAL A 167 -7.14 -0.18 -6.57
C VAL A 167 -5.93 -0.36 -5.67
N LEU A 168 -5.18 -1.42 -5.92
CA LEU A 168 -3.85 -1.59 -5.37
C LEU A 168 -2.85 -1.23 -6.46
N SER A 169 -1.91 -0.33 -6.17
CA SER A 169 -0.79 -0.05 -7.06
C SER A 169 0.55 -0.27 -6.36
N LEU A 170 1.49 -0.83 -7.10
CA LEU A 170 2.89 -0.94 -6.76
C LEU A 170 3.68 -0.07 -7.74
N LEU A 171 4.36 0.93 -7.20
CA LEU A 171 5.21 1.87 -7.92
C LEU A 171 6.65 1.42 -7.78
N HIS A 172 7.41 1.50 -8.87
CA HIS A 172 8.84 1.26 -8.90
C HIS A 172 9.51 2.49 -9.52
N LEU A 173 10.49 3.04 -8.83
CA LEU A 173 11.41 3.99 -9.43
C LEU A 173 12.59 3.20 -10.00
N ASP A 174 12.91 3.49 -11.25
CA ASP A 174 14.13 3.00 -11.85
C ASP A 174 15.30 3.80 -11.25
N ASN A 175 16.30 3.08 -10.72
CA ASN A 175 17.54 3.68 -10.22
C ASN A 175 18.48 4.03 -11.37
#